data_AF-A0A9P8F647-F1
#
_entry.id   AF-A0A9P8F647-F1
#
_cell.length_a   1.000
_cell.length_b   1.000
_cell.length_c   1.000
_cell.angle_alpha   90.00
_cell.angle_beta   90.00
_cell.angle_gamma   90.00
#
_symmetry.space_group_name_H-M   'P 1'
#
loop_
_entity.id
_entity.type
_entity.pdbx_description
1 polymer ?
#
loop_
_entity_poly.entity_id
_entity_poly.type
_entity_poly.pdbx_seq_one_letter_code
_entity_poly.pdbx_strand_id
1 'polypeptide(L)'
;MGSIDAMEDKKAGVGSANPNDPKASNAGTARYFSEGDRLLVAQGVSGSVLDRGSVTKFVPYLISGVQHSLQDIGVTSLTALRQGVIDGEVRFELRTVSAQAEGNVHGLHSFDKKLYA
;
A
#
# COMPACT_ATOMS: atom_id res chain seq x y z
N MET A 1 9.57 -8.74 -10.41
CA MET A 1 9.38 -7.32 -10.02
C MET A 1 9.32 -7.30 -8.50
N GLY A 2 10.13 -6.47 -7.85
CA GLY A 2 10.24 -6.42 -6.38
C GLY A 2 10.62 -5.02 -5.93
N SER A 3 10.45 -4.73 -4.64
CA SER A 3 10.98 -3.53 -3.98
C SER A 3 12.51 -3.52 -4.02
N ILE A 4 13.10 -2.36 -3.73
CA ILE A 4 14.56 -2.21 -3.66
C ILE A 4 15.18 -3.20 -2.65
N ASP A 5 14.57 -3.39 -1.48
CA ASP A 5 15.02 -4.36 -0.46
C ASP A 5 14.98 -5.80 -0.99
N ALA A 6 13.91 -6.17 -1.70
CA ALA A 6 13.78 -7.49 -2.31
C ALA A 6 14.80 -7.73 -3.45
N MET A 7 15.43 -6.67 -3.97
CA MET A 7 16.53 -6.77 -4.93
C MET A 7 17.89 -6.84 -4.25
N GLU A 8 18.08 -6.14 -3.12
CA GLU A 8 19.31 -6.26 -2.31
C GLU A 8 19.50 -7.70 -1.83
N ASP A 9 18.45 -8.32 -1.29
CA ASP A 9 18.48 -9.72 -0.83
C ASP A 9 18.77 -10.70 -1.98
N LYS A 10 18.22 -10.43 -3.18
CA LYS A 10 18.45 -11.27 -4.37
C LYS A 10 19.84 -11.12 -4.95
N LYS A 11 20.42 -9.92 -4.89
CA LYS A 11 21.79 -9.66 -5.33
C LYS A 11 22.82 -10.34 -4.42
N ALA A 12 22.45 -10.65 -3.17
CA ALA A 12 23.31 -11.30 -2.19
C ALA A 12 23.29 -12.85 -2.23
N GLY A 13 22.45 -13.50 -3.05
CA GLY A 13 22.20 -14.94 -2.88
C GLY A 13 22.03 -15.84 -4.10
N VAL A 14 21.91 -15.33 -5.34
CA VAL A 14 21.54 -16.20 -6.49
C VAL A 14 22.36 -15.88 -7.74
N GLY A 15 23.69 -15.89 -7.60
CA GLY A 15 24.62 -15.90 -8.74
C GLY A 15 25.42 -17.20 -8.88
N SER A 16 25.40 -18.10 -7.88
CA SER A 16 25.99 -19.44 -8.01
C SER A 16 24.90 -20.47 -8.18
N ALA A 17 25.06 -21.35 -9.18
CA ALA A 17 24.19 -22.49 -9.44
C ALA A 17 24.19 -23.54 -8.30
N ASN A 18 24.88 -23.27 -7.18
CA ASN A 18 24.95 -24.14 -6.02
C ASN A 18 24.79 -23.33 -4.71
N PRO A 19 23.74 -23.57 -3.90
CA PRO A 19 23.52 -22.88 -2.62
C PRO A 19 24.62 -23.10 -1.57
N ASN A 20 25.52 -24.07 -1.78
CA ASN A 20 26.60 -24.43 -0.85
C ASN A 20 27.99 -23.91 -1.28
N ASP A 21 28.06 -23.01 -2.26
CA ASP A 21 29.34 -22.48 -2.76
C ASP A 21 29.87 -21.37 -1.83
N PRO A 22 31.01 -21.55 -1.13
CA PRO A 22 31.54 -20.59 -0.16
C PRO A 22 31.95 -19.24 -0.81
N LYS A 23 31.95 -19.15 -2.15
CA LYS A 23 32.18 -17.92 -2.90
C LYS A 23 30.97 -16.99 -2.98
N ALA A 24 29.77 -17.44 -2.60
CA ALA A 24 28.55 -16.63 -2.58
C ALA A 24 28.60 -15.45 -1.59
N SER A 25 29.49 -15.51 -0.59
CA SER A 25 29.63 -14.48 0.47
C SER A 25 30.61 -13.34 0.11
N ASN A 26 31.37 -13.45 -0.99
CA ASN A 26 32.34 -12.42 -1.36
C ASN A 26 31.70 -11.33 -2.23
N ALA A 27 31.28 -10.25 -1.59
CA ALA A 27 30.71 -9.05 -2.23
C ALA A 27 31.61 -8.44 -3.33
N GLY A 28 32.93 -8.70 -3.29
CA GLY A 28 33.87 -8.30 -4.35
C GLY A 28 33.68 -9.12 -5.64
N THR A 29 33.61 -10.45 -5.55
CA THR A 29 33.46 -11.35 -6.71
C THR A 29 32.15 -11.08 -7.46
N ALA A 30 31.06 -10.84 -6.72
CA ALA A 30 29.75 -10.51 -7.29
C ALA A 30 29.69 -9.15 -8.02
N ARG A 31 30.66 -8.24 -7.80
CA ARG A 31 30.73 -6.95 -8.51
C ARG A 31 31.62 -7.01 -9.75
N TYR A 32 32.63 -7.88 -9.76
CA TYR A 32 33.62 -7.96 -10.84
C TYR A 32 33.36 -9.08 -11.85
N PHE A 33 32.60 -10.12 -11.50
CA PHE A 33 32.27 -11.26 -12.39
C PHE A 33 30.78 -11.31 -12.79
N SER A 34 30.07 -10.18 -12.72
CA SER A 34 28.63 -10.07 -13.01
C SER A 34 28.30 -9.87 -14.51
N GLU A 35 29.23 -10.16 -15.43
CA GLU A 35 29.03 -9.90 -16.86
C GLU A 35 27.87 -10.72 -17.48
N GLY A 36 27.49 -11.84 -16.85
CA GLY A 36 26.33 -12.66 -17.22
C GLY A 36 25.06 -12.41 -16.40
N ASP A 37 25.10 -11.51 -15.41
CA ASP A 37 23.98 -11.31 -14.49
C ASP A 37 22.87 -10.47 -15.12
N ARG A 38 21.63 -10.92 -14.95
CA ARG A 38 20.46 -10.18 -15.43
C ARG A 38 20.28 -8.91 -14.59
N LEU A 39 20.40 -7.74 -15.21
CA LEU A 39 20.14 -6.44 -14.57
C LEU A 39 18.74 -6.43 -13.94
N LEU A 40 18.70 -6.26 -12.62
CA LEU A 40 17.45 -6.09 -11.87
C LEU A 40 17.08 -4.61 -11.86
N VAL A 41 15.87 -4.28 -12.33
CA VAL A 41 15.34 -2.91 -12.34
C VAL A 41 14.22 -2.80 -11.31
N ALA A 42 14.46 -2.08 -10.22
CA ALA A 42 13.46 -1.81 -9.20
C ALA A 42 12.27 -1.06 -9.78
N GLN A 43 11.06 -1.45 -9.37
CA GLN A 43 9.79 -0.82 -9.78
C GLN A 43 8.98 -0.33 -8.56
N GLY A 44 9.59 -0.41 -7.38
CA GLY A 44 9.00 0.02 -6.12
C GLY A 44 10.08 0.58 -5.21
N VAL A 45 9.62 1.28 -4.17
CA VAL A 45 10.49 1.90 -3.16
C VAL A 45 10.40 1.11 -1.85
N SER A 46 11.41 1.28 -1.00
CA SER A 46 11.32 0.88 0.42
C SER A 46 11.11 2.11 1.29
N GLY A 47 10.36 1.94 2.38
CA GLY A 47 10.06 2.98 3.36
C GLY A 47 9.34 2.39 4.57
N SER A 48 9.36 3.12 5.68
CA SER A 48 8.67 2.73 6.92
C SER A 48 7.33 3.44 7.07
N VAL A 49 6.41 2.83 7.81
CA VAL A 49 5.10 3.38 8.16
C VAL A 49 4.95 3.33 9.67
N LEU A 50 4.27 4.34 10.24
CA LEU A 50 3.97 4.37 11.68
C LEU A 50 3.04 3.22 12.08
N ASP A 51 3.25 2.69 13.29
CA ASP A 51 2.35 1.71 13.89
C ASP A 51 0.94 2.29 14.09
N ARG A 52 -0.07 1.47 13.84
CA ARG A 52 -1.50 1.80 14.00
C ARG A 52 -2.14 1.04 15.18
N GLY A 53 -1.36 0.26 15.92
CA GLY A 53 -1.81 -0.54 17.04
C GLY A 53 -2.54 -1.82 16.62
N SER A 54 -3.24 -2.45 17.57
CA SER A 54 -3.83 -3.78 17.37
C SER A 54 -4.93 -3.81 16.30
N VAL A 55 -4.87 -4.85 15.45
CA VAL A 55 -5.91 -5.21 14.47
C VAL A 55 -7.27 -5.41 15.13
N THR A 56 -7.30 -5.91 16.37
CA THR A 56 -8.55 -6.12 17.12
C THR A 56 -9.30 -4.83 17.44
N LYS A 57 -8.63 -3.67 17.39
CA LYS A 57 -9.26 -2.35 17.50
C LYS A 57 -9.49 -1.71 16.13
N PHE A 58 -8.50 -1.84 15.24
CA PHE A 58 -8.53 -1.16 13.94
C PHE A 58 -9.58 -1.75 12.99
N VAL A 59 -9.74 -3.08 12.94
CA VAL A 59 -10.70 -3.73 12.04
C VAL A 59 -12.15 -3.40 12.40
N PRO A 60 -12.60 -3.47 13.67
CA PRO A 60 -13.93 -3.03 14.04
C PRO A 60 -14.22 -1.57 13.66
N TYR A 61 -13.25 -0.67 13.84
CA TYR A 61 -13.38 0.72 13.40
C TYR A 61 -13.64 0.82 11.89
N LEU A 62 -12.90 0.08 11.06
CA LEU A 62 -13.13 0.05 9.61
C LEU A 62 -14.52 -0.50 9.25
N ILE A 63 -14.97 -1.56 9.93
CA ILE A 63 -16.30 -2.15 9.71
C ILE A 63 -17.39 -1.11 10.02
N SER A 64 -17.32 -0.45 11.17
CA SER A 64 -18.28 0.61 11.53
C SER A 64 -18.25 1.78 10.55
N GLY A 65 -17.05 2.20 10.11
CA GLY A 65 -16.91 3.25 9.11
C GLY A 65 -17.57 2.91 7.78
N VAL A 66 -17.39 1.67 7.30
CA VAL A 66 -18.06 1.18 6.08
C VAL A 66 -19.57 1.11 6.28
N GLN A 67 -20.05 0.61 7.41
CA GLN A 67 -21.48 0.55 7.72
C GLN A 67 -22.13 1.94 7.74
N HIS A 68 -21.51 2.93 8.38
CA HIS A 68 -21.98 4.32 8.35
C HIS A 68 -21.97 4.87 6.93
N SER A 69 -20.93 4.60 6.14
CA SER A 69 -20.91 5.04 4.73
C SER A 69 -22.04 4.45 3.89
N LEU A 70 -22.42 3.19 4.13
CA LEU A 70 -23.56 2.55 3.46
C LEU A 70 -24.87 3.22 3.89
N GLN A 71 -25.01 3.58 5.16
CA GLN A 71 -26.15 4.32 5.66
C GLN A 71 -26.26 5.72 5.04
N ASP A 72 -25.16 6.47 4.95
CA ASP A 72 -25.12 7.81 4.34
C ASP A 72 -25.48 7.76 2.85
N ILE A 73 -25.06 6.70 2.15
CA ILE A 73 -25.45 6.46 0.74
C ILE A 73 -26.92 6.01 0.64
N GLY A 74 -27.50 5.43 1.70
CA GLY A 74 -28.87 4.93 1.73
C GLY A 74 -29.03 3.48 1.29
N VAL A 75 -27.99 2.65 1.41
CA VAL A 75 -27.97 1.23 1.01
C VAL A 75 -27.77 0.31 2.21
N THR A 76 -28.40 -0.87 2.19
CA THR A 76 -28.42 -1.80 3.35
C THR A 76 -27.34 -2.87 3.31
N SER A 77 -26.67 -3.06 2.16
CA SER A 77 -25.62 -4.09 1.99
C SER A 77 -24.69 -3.76 0.82
N LEU A 78 -23.54 -4.44 0.78
CA LEU A 78 -22.59 -4.35 -0.35
C LEU A 78 -23.20 -4.84 -1.66
N THR A 79 -24.07 -5.86 -1.60
CA THR A 79 -24.77 -6.37 -2.77
C THR A 79 -25.74 -5.33 -3.32
N ALA A 80 -26.51 -4.68 -2.44
CA ALA A 80 -27.41 -3.59 -2.81
C ALA A 80 -26.64 -2.39 -3.37
N LEU A 81 -25.51 -2.00 -2.77
CA LEU A 81 -24.64 -0.95 -3.29
C LEU A 81 -24.19 -1.26 -4.73
N ARG A 82 -23.67 -2.47 -4.96
CA ARG A 82 -23.20 -2.87 -6.29
C ARG A 82 -24.33 -2.84 -7.33
N GLN A 83 -25.50 -3.33 -6.98
CA GLN A 83 -26.65 -3.34 -7.86
C GLN A 83 -27.14 -1.91 -8.16
N GLY A 84 -27.30 -1.07 -7.14
CA GLY A 84 -27.70 0.33 -7.30
C GLY A 84 -26.72 1.17 -8.12
N VAL A 85 -25.41 0.83 -8.11
CA VAL A 85 -24.42 1.43 -9.01
C VAL A 85 -24.61 0.98 -10.46
N ILE A 86 -24.86 -0.30 -10.69
CA ILE A 86 -25.09 -0.86 -12.05
C ILE A 86 -26.39 -0.28 -12.65
N ASP A 87 -27.43 -0.17 -11.83
CA ASP A 87 -28.74 0.34 -12.25
C ASP A 87 -28.76 1.87 -12.37
N GLY A 88 -27.71 2.55 -11.90
CA GLY A 88 -27.56 4.00 -11.99
C GLY A 88 -28.35 4.81 -10.95
N GLU A 89 -28.92 4.14 -9.94
CA GLU A 89 -29.60 4.74 -8.79
C GLU A 89 -28.58 5.44 -7.87
N VAL A 90 -27.43 4.81 -7.61
CA VAL A 90 -26.33 5.42 -6.88
C VAL A 90 -25.57 6.35 -7.82
N ARG A 91 -25.45 7.63 -7.42
CA ARG A 91 -24.84 8.68 -8.23
C ARG A 91 -23.45 9.04 -7.71
N PHE A 92 -22.59 9.46 -8.63
CA PHE A 92 -21.24 9.93 -8.33
C PHE A 92 -21.03 11.30 -8.94
N GLU A 93 -20.17 12.09 -8.29
CA GLU A 93 -19.78 13.42 -8.76
C GLU A 93 -18.25 13.50 -8.85
N LEU A 94 -17.75 14.08 -9.94
CA LEU A 94 -16.32 14.38 -10.06
C LEU A 94 -15.97 15.60 -9.22
N ARG A 95 -14.91 15.50 -8.43
CA ARG A 95 -14.40 16.59 -7.62
C ARG A 95 -13.13 17.16 -8.21
N THR A 96 -13.09 18.49 -8.37
CA THR A 96 -11.87 19.22 -8.76
C THR A 96 -10.81 19.13 -7.67
N VAL A 97 -9.55 19.44 -8.00
CA VAL A 97 -8.45 19.45 -7.02
C VAL A 97 -8.75 20.39 -5.85
N SER A 98 -9.32 21.57 -6.13
CA SER A 98 -9.72 22.54 -5.10
C SER A 98 -10.83 21.97 -4.20
N ALA A 99 -11.85 21.33 -4.76
CA ALA A 99 -12.92 20.72 -3.98
C ALA A 99 -12.41 19.57 -3.10
N GLN A 100 -11.37 18.83 -3.52
CA GLN A 100 -10.72 17.81 -2.69
C GLN A 100 -9.90 18.42 -1.55
N ALA A 101 -9.18 19.52 -1.81
CA ALA A 101 -8.46 20.26 -0.78
C ALA A 101 -9.43 20.82 0.28
N GLU A 102 -10.57 21.37 -0.16
CA GLU A 102 -11.63 21.89 0.70
C GLU A 102 -12.36 20.79 1.49
N GLY A 103 -12.54 19.59 0.93
CA GLY A 103 -13.18 18.51 1.69
C GLY A 103 -12.30 17.85 2.75
N ASN A 104 -11.01 18.21 2.84
CA ASN A 104 -10.12 17.77 3.90
C ASN A 104 -10.09 18.79 5.05
N VAL A 105 -9.39 18.48 6.14
CA VAL A 105 -9.17 19.47 7.22
C VAL A 105 -8.27 20.59 6.70
N HIS A 106 -8.77 21.83 6.70
CA HIS A 106 -8.03 23.03 6.29
C HIS A 106 -8.40 24.26 7.14
N GLY A 107 -7.59 25.32 7.08
CA GLY A 107 -7.88 26.61 7.74
C GLY A 107 -7.66 26.66 9.26
N LEU A 108 -6.90 25.71 9.83
CA LEU A 108 -6.59 25.63 11.25
C LEU A 108 -5.10 25.93 11.50
N HIS A 109 -4.78 26.54 12.65
CA HIS A 109 -3.39 26.73 13.08
C HIS A 109 -2.69 25.40 13.41
N SER A 110 -3.42 24.47 14.03
CA SER A 110 -2.96 23.13 14.36
C SER A 110 -4.14 22.17 14.44
N PHE A 111 -3.95 20.90 14.04
CA PHE A 111 -4.94 19.84 14.20
C PHE A 111 -4.24 18.51 14.50
N ASP A 112 -4.89 17.64 15.29
CA ASP A 112 -4.44 16.27 15.50
C ASP A 112 -5.46 15.30 14.88
N LYS A 113 -4.98 14.38 14.03
CA LYS A 113 -5.82 13.45 13.28
C LYS A 113 -5.99 12.13 14.03
N LYS A 114 -6.87 12.14 15.02
CA LYS A 114 -7.30 10.93 15.73
C LYS A 114 -8.50 10.28 15.04
N LEU A 115 -8.37 9.02 14.64
CA LEU A 115 -9.37 8.29 13.84
C LEU A 115 -10.38 7.51 14.69
N TYR A 116 -9.93 6.92 15.79
CA TYR A 116 -10.74 6.10 16.70
C TYR A 116 -10.11 6.09 18.11
N ALA A 117 -10.86 5.61 19.11
CA ALA A 117 -10.42 5.44 20.50
C ALA A 117 -10.53 3.97 20.93
#